data_AF-A0A7S3LTF3-F1
#
_entry.id   AF-A0A7S3LTF3-F1
#
_cell.length_a   1.000
_cell.length_b   1.000
_cell.length_c   1.000
_cell.angle_alpha   90.00
_cell.angle_beta   90.00
_cell.angle_gamma   90.00
#
_symmetry.space_group_name_H-M   'P 1'
#
loop_
_entity.id
_entity.type
_entity.pdbx_description
1 polymer ?
#
loop_
_entity_poly.entity_id
_entity_poly.type
_entity_poly.pdbx_seq_one_letter_code
_entity_poly.pdbx_strand_id
1 'polypeptide(L)'
;MLCLAIVEVYFYLQIQVIEQIHIDSDIGSTTVEIDFDIDLPSISCLNTQVVAEDVIQKSTTDITEQTALKAIGESGCNVVGKVRIQKETGSVHISLLEPKLRRKDDPVEIKFDDLLHYNATHRINHLSFGQFFPGIDNPLDGVFKIVENGAAQFQYHIKVVPTVYKTLDGKNITSNQFSVTQYTKPLAKPEFGIFNRQGIFIPGLYLKYEFSPIVIEKSEVKSTLLQLITRLFALLGGTFAAAGLLDSFVYHSMRAKKLD
;
A
#
# COMPACT_ATOMS: atom_id res chain seq x y z
N MET A 1 15.69 -39.43 -6.01
CA MET A 1 14.26 -39.79 -6.12
C MET A 1 13.48 -39.41 -4.85
N LEU A 2 13.87 -39.91 -3.66
CA LEU A 2 13.16 -39.63 -2.40
C LEU A 2 12.99 -38.13 -2.11
N CYS A 3 14.05 -37.32 -2.27
CA CYS A 3 13.97 -35.87 -2.07
C CYS A 3 12.97 -35.18 -3.01
N LEU A 4 12.93 -35.57 -4.29
CA LEU A 4 11.98 -35.00 -5.26
C LEU A 4 10.54 -35.36 -4.91
N ALA A 5 10.29 -36.60 -4.47
CA ALA A 5 8.98 -37.01 -4.01
C ALA A 5 8.56 -36.25 -2.73
N ILE A 6 9.47 -36.05 -1.78
CA ILE A 6 9.22 -35.24 -0.57
C ILE A 6 8.87 -33.80 -0.94
N VAL A 7 9.60 -33.21 -1.88
CA VAL A 7 9.34 -31.84 -2.37
C VAL A 7 7.95 -31.75 -3.01
N GLU A 8 7.53 -32.73 -3.82
CA GLU A 8 6.19 -32.69 -4.42
C GLU A 8 5.07 -32.94 -3.42
N VAL A 9 5.30 -33.79 -2.42
CA VAL A 9 4.35 -33.92 -1.30
C VAL A 9 4.27 -32.61 -0.52
N TYR A 10 5.39 -31.93 -0.29
CA TYR A 10 5.41 -30.62 0.36
C TYR A 10 4.61 -29.58 -0.45
N PHE A 11 4.83 -29.47 -1.77
CA PHE A 11 4.07 -28.56 -2.62
C PHE A 11 2.58 -28.91 -2.69
N TYR A 12 2.22 -30.19 -2.63
CA TYR A 12 0.82 -30.62 -2.55
C TYR A 12 0.14 -30.18 -1.25
N LEU A 13 0.88 -30.15 -0.14
CA LEU A 13 0.36 -29.71 1.17
C LEU A 13 0.21 -28.20 1.27
N GLN A 14 0.96 -27.42 0.49
CA GLN A 14 0.90 -25.96 0.48
C GLN A 14 -0.26 -25.45 -0.37
N ILE A 15 -0.86 -24.34 0.08
CA ILE A 15 -1.85 -23.58 -0.71
C ILE A 15 -1.06 -22.64 -1.63
N GLN A 16 -1.43 -22.62 -2.91
CA GLN A 16 -0.82 -21.71 -3.88
C GLN A 16 -1.80 -20.61 -4.23
N VAL A 17 -1.32 -19.39 -4.43
CA VAL A 17 -2.13 -18.26 -4.89
C VAL A 17 -1.75 -17.98 -6.34
N ILE A 18 -2.73 -18.06 -7.24
CA ILE A 18 -2.56 -17.67 -8.65
C ILE A 18 -3.07 -16.25 -8.81
N GLU A 19 -2.29 -15.41 -9.48
CA GLU A 19 -2.66 -14.02 -9.77
C GLU A 19 -3.06 -13.87 -11.24
N GLN A 20 -4.21 -13.24 -11.49
CA GLN A 20 -4.71 -12.91 -12.81
C GLN A 20 -5.04 -11.42 -12.88
N ILE A 21 -4.76 -10.81 -14.03
CA ILE A 21 -4.93 -9.37 -14.24
C ILE A 21 -6.07 -9.15 -15.23
N HIS A 22 -7.03 -8.31 -14.84
CA HIS A 22 -8.17 -7.92 -15.66
C HIS A 22 -8.32 -6.40 -15.71
N ILE A 23 -9.04 -5.90 -16.71
CA ILE A 23 -9.38 -4.49 -16.81
C ILE A 23 -10.53 -4.19 -15.85
N ASP A 24 -10.39 -3.09 -15.13
CA ASP A 24 -11.41 -2.62 -14.21
C ASP A 24 -12.53 -1.91 -14.96
N SER A 25 -13.76 -2.44 -14.84
CA SER A 25 -14.95 -1.84 -15.47
C SER A 25 -15.74 -0.95 -14.50
N ASP A 26 -15.42 -0.98 -13.20
CA ASP A 26 -16.23 -0.39 -12.12
C ASP A 26 -15.52 0.83 -11.46
N ILE A 27 -14.88 1.67 -12.27
CA ILE A 27 -14.23 2.90 -11.79
C ILE A 27 -15.31 3.93 -11.46
N GLY A 28 -15.25 4.57 -10.29
CA GLY A 28 -16.20 5.61 -9.84
C GLY A 28 -17.59 5.12 -9.37
N SER A 29 -17.92 3.83 -9.51
CA SER A 29 -19.22 3.29 -9.07
C SER A 29 -19.20 2.71 -7.65
N THR A 30 -18.01 2.45 -7.12
CA THR A 30 -17.80 1.77 -5.84
C THR A 30 -17.05 2.66 -4.85
N THR A 31 -17.32 2.44 -3.56
CA THR A 31 -16.60 3.12 -2.48
C THR A 31 -15.55 2.19 -1.87
N VAL A 32 -14.45 2.79 -1.43
CA VAL A 32 -13.35 2.12 -0.74
C VAL A 32 -13.18 2.75 0.63
N GLU A 33 -13.03 1.92 1.65
CA GLU A 33 -12.73 2.40 3.00
C GLU A 33 -11.21 2.50 3.16
N ILE A 34 -10.72 3.71 3.46
CA ILE A 34 -9.33 3.93 3.89
C ILE A 34 -9.30 3.80 5.41
N ASP A 35 -8.39 2.98 5.91
CA ASP A 35 -8.06 2.87 7.33
C ASP A 35 -6.65 3.42 7.55
N PHE A 36 -6.50 4.41 8.42
CA PHE A 36 -5.21 5.02 8.70
C PHE A 36 -5.01 5.26 10.19
N ASP A 37 -3.77 5.03 10.63
CA ASP A 37 -3.24 5.30 11.96
C ASP A 37 -1.89 6.00 11.80
N ILE A 38 -1.83 7.28 12.17
CA ILE A 38 -0.67 8.15 11.93
C ILE A 38 -0.36 8.94 13.20
N ASP A 39 0.88 8.84 13.67
CA ASP A 39 1.41 9.65 14.76
C ASP A 39 2.09 10.92 14.23
N LEU A 40 1.78 12.05 14.84
CA LEU A 40 2.40 13.36 14.65
C LEU A 40 3.01 13.79 15.99
N PRO A 41 4.24 13.37 16.34
CA PRO A 41 4.82 13.60 17.67
C PRO A 41 5.08 15.08 18.00
N SER A 42 5.21 15.92 16.99
CA SER A 42 5.59 17.33 17.15
C SER A 42 4.40 18.30 17.06
N ILE A 43 3.16 17.81 16.97
CA ILE A 43 1.96 18.63 16.76
C ILE A 43 0.84 18.21 17.71
N SER A 44 0.24 19.19 18.40
CA SER A 44 -0.90 18.97 19.29
C SER A 44 -2.19 18.71 18.51
N CYS A 45 -3.04 17.81 19.03
CA CYS A 45 -4.32 17.47 18.42
C CYS A 45 -5.27 18.65 18.24
N LEU A 46 -5.14 19.71 19.04
CA LEU A 46 -5.97 20.92 18.92
C LEU A 46 -5.70 21.70 17.62
N ASN A 47 -4.49 21.57 17.07
CA ASN A 47 -4.06 22.31 15.89
C ASN A 47 -4.03 21.42 14.64
N THR A 48 -4.41 20.14 14.75
CA THR A 48 -4.42 19.18 13.66
C THR A 48 -5.79 19.14 13.01
N GLN A 49 -5.84 19.33 11.69
CA GLN A 49 -7.05 19.13 10.89
C GLN A 49 -6.80 18.05 9.84
N VAL A 50 -7.81 17.20 9.65
CA VAL A 50 -7.81 16.16 8.62
C VAL A 50 -8.82 16.55 7.55
N VAL A 51 -8.33 16.72 6.33
CA VAL A 51 -9.14 17.16 5.19
C VAL A 51 -9.04 16.13 4.08
N ALA A 52 -10.20 15.70 3.59
CA ALA A 52 -10.32 14.91 2.38
C ALA A 52 -10.76 15.81 1.21
N GLU A 53 -10.00 15.76 0.13
CA GLU A 53 -10.26 16.48 -1.11
C GLU A 53 -10.52 15.49 -2.24
N ASP A 54 -11.64 15.66 -2.92
CA ASP A 54 -12.00 14.95 -4.14
C ASP A 54 -11.67 15.81 -5.37
N VAL A 55 -10.84 15.28 -6.28
CA VAL A 55 -10.38 16.03 -7.46
C VAL A 55 -11.49 16.24 -8.48
N ILE A 56 -12.41 15.28 -8.61
CA ILE A 56 -13.46 15.31 -9.63
C ILE A 56 -14.60 16.22 -9.19
N GLN A 57 -15.05 16.06 -7.94
CA GLN A 57 -16.13 16.86 -7.39
C GLN A 57 -15.68 18.24 -6.90
N LYS A 58 -14.35 18.48 -6.86
CA LYS A 58 -13.73 19.65 -6.23
C LYS A 58 -14.32 19.90 -4.83
N SER A 59 -14.55 18.81 -4.11
CA SER A 59 -15.18 18.82 -2.80
C SER A 59 -14.08 18.70 -1.75
N THR A 60 -14.03 19.68 -0.85
CA THR A 60 -13.13 19.66 0.31
C THR A 60 -13.99 19.42 1.54
N THR A 61 -13.78 18.27 2.18
CA THR A 61 -14.52 17.85 3.37
C THR A 61 -13.58 17.78 4.56
N ASP A 62 -13.93 18.53 5.60
CA ASP A 62 -13.29 18.41 6.90
C ASP A 62 -13.83 17.15 7.57
N ILE A 63 -12.97 16.14 7.69
CA ILE A 63 -13.31 14.83 8.25
C ILE A 63 -12.78 14.68 9.68
N THR A 64 -12.29 15.76 10.28
CA THR A 64 -11.69 15.74 11.63
C THR A 64 -12.64 15.15 12.68
N GLU A 65 -13.95 15.44 12.59
CA GLU A 65 -14.97 14.88 13.50
C GLU A 65 -15.21 13.38 13.30
N GLN A 66 -14.85 12.84 12.13
CA GLN A 66 -14.93 11.41 11.81
C GLN A 66 -13.63 10.67 12.17
N THR A 67 -12.58 11.41 12.56
CA THR A 67 -11.31 10.87 13.01
C THR A 67 -11.17 10.96 14.52
N ALA A 68 -10.64 9.91 15.14
CA ALA A 68 -10.25 9.93 16.53
C ALA A 68 -8.86 10.58 16.65
N LEU A 69 -8.81 11.74 17.29
CA LEU A 69 -7.57 12.42 17.66
C LEU A 69 -7.22 12.08 19.12
N LYS A 70 -6.07 11.47 19.35
CA LYS A 70 -5.58 11.09 20.68
C LYS A 70 -4.25 11.77 20.97
N ALA A 71 -4.16 12.50 22.08
CA ALA A 71 -2.92 13.14 22.48
C ALA A 71 -1.83 12.08 22.78
N ILE A 72 -0.62 12.32 22.26
CA ILE A 72 0.59 11.55 22.54
C ILE A 72 1.54 12.43 23.35
N GLY A 73 1.71 12.13 24.63
CA GLY A 73 2.54 12.94 25.52
C GLY A 73 1.99 14.37 25.68
N GLU A 74 2.88 15.36 25.80
CA GLU A 74 2.51 16.77 26.00
C GLU A 74 2.23 17.52 24.69
N SER A 75 2.83 17.10 23.57
CA SER A 75 2.83 17.86 22.31
C SER A 75 2.51 17.07 21.05
N GLY A 76 2.24 15.77 21.14
CA GLY A 76 1.98 14.92 19.98
C GLY A 76 0.51 14.58 19.79
N CYS A 77 0.16 14.12 18.59
CA CYS A 77 -1.18 13.67 18.25
C CYS A 77 -1.16 12.38 17.42
N ASN A 78 -1.96 11.41 17.82
CA ASN A 78 -2.26 10.21 17.06
C ASN A 78 -3.60 10.44 16.34
N VAL A 79 -3.59 10.28 15.02
CA VAL A 79 -4.75 10.47 14.14
C VAL A 79 -5.16 9.10 13.62
N VAL A 80 -6.33 8.63 14.05
CA VAL A 80 -6.90 7.36 13.62
C VAL A 80 -8.25 7.59 12.96
N GLY A 81 -8.47 7.05 11.78
CA GLY A 81 -9.69 7.30 11.03
C GLY A 81 -10.01 6.20 10.04
N LYS A 82 -11.32 5.99 9.84
CA LYS A 82 -11.86 5.17 8.76
C LYS A 82 -12.76 6.02 7.89
N VAL A 83 -12.38 6.18 6.62
CA VAL A 83 -13.05 7.12 5.70
C VAL A 83 -13.45 6.38 4.45
N ARG A 84 -14.72 6.48 4.08
CA ARG A 84 -15.21 5.94 2.81
C ARG A 84 -15.06 6.97 1.72
N ILE A 85 -14.26 6.64 0.73
CA ILE A 85 -14.00 7.46 -0.44
C ILE A 85 -14.60 6.81 -1.68
N GLN A 86 -14.89 7.62 -2.70
CA GLN A 86 -15.18 7.08 -4.02
C GLN A 86 -13.91 6.54 -4.64
N LYS A 87 -14.07 5.54 -5.52
CA LYS A 87 -12.99 4.96 -6.32
C LYS A 87 -12.58 5.90 -7.47
N GLU A 88 -12.10 7.07 -7.08
CA GLU A 88 -11.70 8.19 -7.93
C GLU A 88 -10.37 8.76 -7.40
N THR A 89 -9.77 9.69 -8.15
CA THR A 89 -8.55 10.37 -7.72
C THR A 89 -8.86 11.39 -6.63
N GLY A 90 -8.13 11.34 -5.53
CA GLY A 90 -8.33 12.24 -4.40
C GLY A 90 -7.09 12.41 -3.54
N SER A 91 -7.23 13.18 -2.47
CA SER A 91 -6.18 13.31 -1.47
C SER A 91 -6.74 13.47 -0.07
N VAL A 92 -6.08 12.84 0.90
CA VAL A 92 -6.27 13.14 2.32
C VAL A 92 -5.03 13.89 2.77
N HIS A 93 -5.20 15.06 3.33
CA HIS A 93 -4.10 15.80 3.91
C HIS A 93 -4.35 16.13 5.37
N ILE A 94 -3.28 16.05 6.14
CA ILE A 94 -3.23 16.42 7.54
C ILE A 94 -2.32 17.64 7.62
N SER A 95 -2.92 18.77 7.99
CA SER A 95 -2.25 20.06 8.07
C SER A 95 -2.69 20.80 9.34
N LEU A 96 -2.10 21.97 9.56
CA LEU A 96 -2.67 22.93 10.50
C LEU A 96 -4.09 23.27 10.08
N LEU A 97 -4.96 23.48 11.07
CA LEU A 97 -6.32 23.95 10.90
C LEU A 97 -6.36 25.14 9.93
N GLU A 98 -6.92 24.97 8.74
CA GLU A 98 -7.18 26.09 7.83
C GLU A 98 -8.19 27.03 8.48
N PRO A 99 -8.06 28.37 8.32
CA PRO A 99 -9.08 29.27 8.81
C PRO A 99 -10.30 29.01 7.93
N LYS A 100 -11.33 28.37 8.48
CA LYS A 100 -12.61 28.31 7.79
C LYS A 100 -12.99 29.75 7.46
N LEU A 101 -13.27 30.04 6.19
CA LEU A 101 -14.09 31.19 5.80
C LEU A 101 -15.52 30.97 6.36
N ARG A 102 -15.69 30.88 7.68
CA ARG A 102 -16.97 30.73 8.35
C ARG A 102 -17.07 31.70 9.51
N ARG A 103 -18.00 32.64 9.30
CA ARG A 103 -18.61 33.58 10.24
C ARG A 103 -17.66 34.67 10.72
N LYS A 104 -18.09 35.92 10.51
CA LYS A 104 -17.39 37.20 10.76
C LYS A 104 -16.92 37.44 12.20
N ASP A 105 -17.09 36.48 13.11
CA ASP A 105 -17.06 36.72 14.54
C ASP A 105 -15.92 36.03 15.29
N ASP A 106 -15.05 35.24 14.63
CA ASP A 106 -13.81 34.76 15.25
C ASP A 106 -12.74 34.38 14.20
N PRO A 107 -11.90 35.33 13.74
CA PRO A 107 -10.81 35.01 12.84
C PRO A 107 -9.68 34.35 13.64
N VAL A 108 -9.64 33.01 13.64
CA VAL A 108 -8.40 32.29 13.98
C VAL A 108 -7.41 32.57 12.85
N GLU A 109 -6.68 33.67 12.98
CA GLU A 109 -5.63 34.06 12.06
C GLU A 109 -4.44 33.12 12.28
N ILE A 110 -4.24 32.16 11.38
CA ILE A 110 -3.02 31.34 11.39
C ILE A 110 -1.86 32.30 11.20
N LYS A 111 -1.02 32.42 12.23
CA LYS A 111 0.15 33.29 12.12
C LYS A 111 1.13 32.63 11.17
N PHE A 112 1.76 33.44 10.34
CA PHE A 112 2.86 33.01 9.47
C PHE A 112 3.94 32.23 10.25
N ASP A 113 4.15 32.63 11.51
CA ASP A 113 5.08 31.99 12.44
C ASP A 113 4.69 30.54 12.78
N ASP A 114 3.40 30.24 12.93
CA ASP A 114 2.91 28.89 13.24
C ASP A 114 3.16 27.93 12.06
N LEU A 115 3.07 28.44 10.83
CA LEU A 115 3.37 27.68 9.61
C LEU A 115 4.88 27.46 9.42
N LEU A 116 5.72 28.41 9.81
CA LEU A 116 7.18 28.27 9.77
C LEU A 116 7.71 27.26 10.78
N HIS A 117 7.07 27.16 11.95
CA HIS A 117 7.43 26.22 13.01
C HIS A 117 6.70 24.88 12.91
N TYR A 118 5.87 24.68 11.88
CA TYR A 118 5.14 23.44 11.70
C TYR A 118 6.09 22.28 11.38
N ASN A 119 6.23 21.38 12.34
CA ASN A 119 7.05 20.20 12.22
C ASN A 119 6.20 19.00 11.77
N ALA A 120 6.18 18.75 10.46
CA ALA A 120 5.47 17.64 9.82
C ALA A 120 6.11 16.25 10.07
N THR A 121 6.94 16.09 11.12
CA THR A 121 7.47 14.78 11.52
C THR A 121 6.31 13.86 11.84
N HIS A 122 6.33 12.66 11.26
CA HIS A 122 5.22 11.72 11.41
C HIS A 122 5.69 10.27 11.32
N ARG A 123 4.89 9.39 11.91
CA ARG A 123 4.98 7.94 11.79
C ARG A 123 3.67 7.42 11.25
N ILE A 124 3.70 6.69 10.15
CA ILE A 124 2.54 5.96 9.65
C ILE A 124 2.59 4.59 10.32
N ASN A 125 1.70 4.34 11.28
CA ASN A 125 1.60 3.04 11.95
C ASN A 125 0.90 2.05 11.04
N HIS A 126 -0.20 2.47 10.42
CA HIS A 126 -0.97 1.66 9.50
C HIS A 126 -1.62 2.53 8.43
N LEU A 127 -1.62 2.06 7.18
CA LEU A 127 -2.43 2.60 6.10
C LEU A 127 -2.90 1.46 5.21
N SER A 128 -4.22 1.30 5.07
CA SER A 128 -4.81 0.29 4.18
C SER A 128 -6.04 0.80 3.42
N PHE A 129 -6.34 0.12 2.32
CA PHE A 129 -7.44 0.43 1.42
C PHE A 129 -8.35 -0.80 1.29
N GLY A 130 -9.41 -0.86 2.08
CA GLY A 130 -10.35 -1.98 2.12
C GLY A 130 -9.99 -3.05 3.16
N GLN A 131 -10.38 -4.30 2.90
CA GLN A 131 -10.28 -5.38 3.89
C GLN A 131 -8.91 -6.07 3.88
N PHE A 132 -8.47 -6.59 5.02
CA PHE A 132 -7.27 -7.42 5.08
C PHE A 132 -7.46 -8.76 4.32
N PHE A 133 -6.42 -9.21 3.64
CA PHE A 133 -6.33 -10.57 3.09
C PHE A 133 -4.91 -11.15 3.27
N PRO A 134 -4.74 -12.47 3.30
CA PRO A 134 -3.43 -13.10 3.52
C PRO A 134 -2.40 -12.73 2.43
N GLY A 135 -1.21 -12.29 2.85
CA GLY A 135 -0.14 -11.90 1.94
C GLY A 135 -0.26 -10.49 1.36
N ILE A 136 -1.19 -9.66 1.86
CA ILE A 136 -1.16 -8.22 1.61
C ILE A 136 0.05 -7.60 2.33
N ASP A 137 0.78 -6.74 1.62
CA ASP A 137 1.88 -5.94 2.17
C ASP A 137 1.58 -4.47 1.96
N ASN A 138 1.58 -3.69 3.05
CA ASN A 138 1.27 -2.27 3.03
C ASN A 138 2.59 -1.49 3.12
N PRO A 139 3.08 -0.88 2.02
CA PRO A 139 4.43 -0.31 1.97
C PRO A 139 4.65 0.93 2.86
N LEU A 140 3.60 1.49 3.47
CA LEU A 140 3.69 2.63 4.38
C LEU A 140 3.60 2.24 5.86
N ASP A 141 3.29 0.99 6.19
CA ASP A 141 3.19 0.55 7.58
C ASP A 141 4.57 0.61 8.25
N GLY A 142 4.66 1.33 9.37
CA GLY A 142 5.89 1.55 10.12
C GLY A 142 6.82 2.63 9.57
N VAL A 143 6.44 3.35 8.50
CA VAL A 143 7.29 4.41 7.93
C VAL A 143 7.37 5.60 8.89
N PHE A 144 8.58 6.02 9.21
CA PHE A 144 8.86 7.19 10.03
C PHE A 144 9.67 8.23 9.25
N LYS A 145 9.24 9.49 9.28
CA LYS A 145 9.93 10.62 8.64
C LYS A 145 10.07 11.77 9.61
N ILE A 146 11.26 12.34 9.64
CA ILE A 146 11.63 13.47 10.49
C ILE A 146 11.85 14.70 9.61
N VAL A 147 11.38 15.85 10.08
CA VAL A 147 11.77 17.15 9.53
C VAL A 147 12.99 17.64 10.28
N GLU A 148 14.13 17.73 9.60
CA GLU A 148 15.39 18.14 10.22
C GLU A 148 15.48 19.66 10.46
N ASN A 149 14.99 20.48 9.52
CA ASN A 149 15.05 21.94 9.62
C ASN A 149 13.81 22.61 9.01
N GLY A 150 13.16 23.48 9.78
CA GLY A 150 12.03 24.31 9.34
C GLY A 150 10.73 23.52 9.14
N ALA A 151 9.89 24.01 8.24
CA ALA A 151 8.65 23.35 7.84
C ALA A 151 8.85 22.54 6.55
N ALA A 152 8.19 21.39 6.45
CA ALA A 152 8.23 20.56 5.25
C ALA A 152 6.84 20.05 4.88
N GLN A 153 6.65 19.84 3.58
CA GLN A 153 5.48 19.17 3.04
C GLN A 153 5.89 17.77 2.58
N PHE A 154 5.32 16.75 3.20
CA PHE A 154 5.49 15.36 2.77
C PHE A 154 4.32 14.96 1.87
N GLN A 155 4.62 14.48 0.67
CA GLN A 155 3.62 14.03 -0.29
C GLN A 155 3.88 12.56 -0.62
N TYR A 156 2.90 11.72 -0.31
CA TYR A 156 2.85 10.31 -0.66
C TYR A 156 1.90 10.15 -1.82
N HIS A 157 2.43 9.79 -2.99
CA HIS A 157 1.62 9.46 -4.16
C HIS A 157 1.37 7.96 -4.15
N ILE A 158 0.14 7.58 -3.87
CA ILE A 158 -0.33 6.21 -3.67
C ILE A 158 -1.08 5.79 -4.92
N LYS A 159 -0.60 4.75 -5.59
CA LYS A 159 -1.34 4.10 -6.68
C LYS A 159 -2.05 2.87 -6.14
N VAL A 160 -3.37 2.92 -6.10
CA VAL A 160 -4.24 1.90 -5.53
C VAL A 160 -4.70 0.95 -6.64
N VAL A 161 -4.55 -0.35 -6.42
CA VAL A 161 -4.90 -1.41 -7.38
C VAL A 161 -5.98 -2.30 -6.74
N PRO A 162 -7.23 -2.25 -7.23
CA PRO A 162 -8.30 -3.13 -6.77
C PRO A 162 -7.89 -4.60 -6.86
N THR A 163 -8.14 -5.35 -5.78
CA THR A 163 -7.74 -6.75 -5.65
C THR A 163 -8.87 -7.58 -5.09
N VAL A 164 -9.20 -8.67 -5.77
CA VAL A 164 -10.20 -9.65 -5.31
C VAL A 164 -9.48 -10.92 -4.89
N TYR A 165 -9.59 -11.28 -3.61
CA TYR A 165 -9.00 -12.49 -3.07
C TYR A 165 -10.05 -13.60 -2.94
N LYS A 166 -9.92 -14.67 -3.71
CA LYS A 166 -10.79 -15.85 -3.68
C LYS A 166 -10.15 -16.93 -2.82
N THR A 167 -10.78 -17.23 -1.70
CA THR A 167 -10.36 -18.30 -0.79
C THR A 167 -10.75 -19.68 -1.32
N LEU A 168 -10.11 -20.75 -0.81
CA LEU A 168 -10.49 -22.14 -1.11
C LEU A 168 -11.95 -22.45 -0.74
N ASP A 169 -12.50 -21.75 0.26
CA ASP A 169 -13.88 -21.89 0.73
C ASP A 169 -14.90 -21.21 -0.22
N GLY A 170 -14.44 -20.57 -1.30
CA GLY A 170 -15.27 -19.86 -2.25
C GLY A 170 -15.72 -18.46 -1.78
N LYS A 171 -15.18 -17.97 -0.65
CA LYS A 171 -15.39 -16.59 -0.21
C LYS A 171 -14.51 -15.65 -1.01
N ASN A 172 -15.12 -14.59 -1.54
CA ASN A 172 -14.43 -13.50 -2.22
C ASN A 172 -14.27 -12.32 -1.25
N ILE A 173 -13.04 -11.86 -1.06
CA ILE A 173 -12.70 -10.67 -0.28
C ILE A 173 -12.30 -9.57 -1.26
N THR A 174 -13.04 -8.46 -1.28
CA THR A 174 -12.71 -7.29 -2.07
C THR A 174 -11.85 -6.35 -1.25
N SER A 175 -10.66 -6.04 -1.76
CA SER A 175 -9.68 -5.18 -1.12
C SER A 175 -8.85 -4.44 -2.17
N ASN A 176 -7.82 -3.73 -1.77
CA ASN A 176 -6.91 -3.04 -2.66
C ASN A 176 -5.47 -3.18 -2.17
N GLN A 177 -4.56 -3.39 -3.10
CA GLN A 177 -3.13 -3.28 -2.89
C GLN A 177 -2.69 -1.89 -3.33
N PHE A 178 -1.53 -1.42 -2.87
CA PHE A 178 -1.04 -0.13 -3.33
C PHE A 178 0.49 -0.08 -3.40
N SER A 179 0.97 0.85 -4.23
CA SER A 179 2.37 1.21 -4.31
C SER A 179 2.54 2.70 -4.03
N VAL A 180 3.70 3.11 -3.53
CA VAL A 180 3.91 4.47 -3.06
C VAL A 180 5.18 5.09 -3.61
N THR A 181 5.06 6.35 -4.04
CA THR A 181 6.19 7.23 -4.32
C THR A 181 6.20 8.39 -3.33
N GLN A 182 7.35 8.64 -2.70
CA GLN A 182 7.51 9.65 -1.66
C GLN A 182 8.18 10.91 -2.22
N TYR A 183 7.63 12.08 -1.90
CA TYR A 183 8.22 13.38 -2.23
C TYR A 183 8.26 14.25 -0.98
N THR A 184 9.40 14.88 -0.72
CA THR A 184 9.55 15.86 0.36
C THR A 184 9.86 17.21 -0.24
N LYS A 185 9.04 18.21 0.09
CA LYS A 185 9.28 19.60 -0.29
C LYS A 185 9.63 20.38 0.97
N PRO A 186 10.93 20.61 1.25
CA PRO A 186 11.34 21.44 2.38
C PRO A 186 11.07 22.91 2.09
N LEU A 187 10.66 23.66 3.11
CA LEU A 187 10.58 25.12 3.05
C LEU A 187 11.99 25.69 3.31
N ALA A 188 12.82 25.71 2.27
CA ALA A 188 14.25 26.01 2.42
C ALA A 188 14.58 27.50 2.62
N LYS A 189 13.65 28.44 2.38
CA LYS A 189 13.92 29.89 2.51
C LYS A 189 12.68 30.69 2.97
N PRO A 190 12.76 31.40 4.11
CA PRO A 190 11.68 32.28 4.59
C PRO A 190 11.46 33.53 3.70
N GLU A 191 12.37 33.85 2.78
CA GLU A 191 12.35 35.07 1.96
C GLU A 191 11.24 35.12 0.89
N PHE A 192 10.63 33.98 0.52
CA PHE A 192 9.55 33.93 -0.49
C PHE A 192 8.14 33.78 0.11
N GLY A 193 8.02 33.65 1.43
CA GLY A 193 6.75 33.39 2.09
C GLY A 193 6.10 32.07 1.68
N ILE A 194 4.84 31.89 2.08
CA ILE A 194 3.99 30.74 1.73
C ILE A 194 3.66 30.71 0.23
N PHE A 195 3.88 31.80 -0.52
CA PHE A 195 3.51 31.89 -1.93
C PHE A 195 4.67 31.44 -2.82
N ASN A 196 4.63 30.20 -3.29
CA ASN A 196 5.49 29.75 -4.38
C ASN A 196 4.85 30.15 -5.74
N ARG A 197 5.58 30.06 -6.85
CA ARG A 197 5.06 30.34 -8.20
C ARG A 197 3.85 29.45 -8.61
N GLN A 198 3.45 28.50 -7.77
CA GLN A 198 2.41 27.50 -7.99
C GLN A 198 1.25 27.59 -6.95
N GLY A 199 1.27 28.54 -6.01
CA GLY A 199 0.22 28.74 -4.99
C GLY A 199 0.74 28.84 -3.54
N ILE A 200 -0.18 28.64 -2.59
CA ILE A 200 0.05 28.65 -1.14
C ILE A 200 0.72 27.32 -0.73
N PHE A 201 1.90 27.38 -0.11
CA PHE A 201 2.65 26.27 0.46
C PHE A 201 2.18 26.01 1.90
N ILE A 202 1.33 25.01 2.06
CA ILE A 202 0.89 24.56 3.37
C ILE A 202 1.75 23.34 3.77
N PRO A 203 2.57 23.45 4.83
CA PRO A 203 3.32 22.32 5.33
C PRO A 203 2.35 21.32 5.99
N GLY A 204 2.67 20.04 5.89
CA GLY A 204 1.69 19.01 6.18
C GLY A 204 2.07 17.66 5.59
N LEU A 205 1.24 16.68 5.91
CA LEU A 205 1.28 15.34 5.38
C LEU A 205 0.16 15.17 4.35
N TYR A 206 0.51 14.85 3.11
CA TYR A 206 -0.43 14.70 2.00
C TYR A 206 -0.38 13.27 1.47
N LEU A 207 -1.48 12.55 1.59
CA LEU A 207 -1.72 11.22 1.03
C LEU A 207 -2.57 11.39 -0.24
N LYS A 208 -1.92 11.44 -1.40
CA LYS A 208 -2.60 11.55 -2.70
C LYS A 208 -2.81 10.16 -3.26
N TYR A 209 -4.04 9.77 -3.50
CA TYR A 209 -4.38 8.44 -4.00
C TYR A 209 -4.98 8.51 -5.40
N GLU A 210 -4.63 7.54 -6.23
CA GLU A 210 -5.11 7.37 -7.60
C GLU A 210 -5.39 5.89 -7.84
N PHE A 211 -6.59 5.55 -8.34
CA PHE A 211 -6.95 4.18 -8.66
C PHE A 211 -6.43 3.77 -10.04
N SER A 212 -5.81 2.60 -10.12
CA SER A 212 -5.36 1.98 -11.36
C SER A 212 -6.54 1.36 -12.11
N PRO A 213 -6.61 1.44 -13.45
CA PRO A 213 -7.66 0.83 -14.26
C PRO A 213 -7.52 -0.69 -14.41
N ILE A 214 -6.87 -1.35 -13.44
CA ILE A 214 -6.48 -2.75 -13.47
C ILE A 214 -6.93 -3.41 -12.16
N VAL A 215 -7.54 -4.58 -12.27
CA VAL A 215 -7.94 -5.42 -11.13
C VAL A 215 -7.07 -6.66 -11.08
N ILE A 216 -6.58 -7.00 -9.89
CA ILE A 216 -5.84 -8.23 -9.63
C ILE A 216 -6.78 -9.22 -8.96
N GLU A 217 -7.02 -10.36 -9.60
CA GLU A 217 -7.69 -11.50 -8.99
C GLU A 217 -6.65 -12.47 -8.42
N LYS A 218 -6.67 -12.67 -7.10
CA LYS A 218 -5.84 -13.66 -6.40
C LYS A 218 -6.70 -14.84 -6.01
N SER A 219 -6.46 -16.00 -6.58
CA SER A 219 -7.21 -17.21 -6.27
C SER A 219 -6.34 -18.22 -5.55
N GLU A 220 -6.75 -18.62 -4.35
CA GLU A 220 -6.19 -19.78 -3.67
C GLU A 220 -6.56 -21.04 -4.45
N VAL A 221 -5.56 -21.83 -4.81
CA VAL A 221 -5.73 -23.12 -5.46
C VAL A 221 -4.99 -24.19 -4.67
N LYS A 222 -5.59 -25.37 -4.65
CA LYS A 222 -4.98 -26.56 -4.07
C LYS A 222 -4.89 -27.64 -5.13
N SER A 223 -3.73 -28.29 -5.20
CA SER A 223 -3.53 -29.42 -6.11
C SER A 223 -4.44 -30.58 -5.70
N THR A 224 -5.02 -31.27 -6.70
CA THR A 224 -5.85 -32.45 -6.43
C THR A 224 -4.98 -33.69 -6.22
N LEU A 225 -5.53 -34.72 -5.56
CA LEU A 225 -4.82 -35.99 -5.35
C LEU A 225 -4.41 -36.65 -6.68
N LEU A 226 -5.25 -36.55 -7.71
CA LEU A 226 -4.94 -37.08 -9.04
C LEU A 226 -3.74 -36.39 -9.67
N GLN A 227 -3.64 -35.06 -9.51
CA GLN A 227 -2.48 -34.29 -9.97
C GLN A 227 -1.21 -34.72 -9.25
N LEU A 228 -1.25 -34.95 -7.93
CA LEU A 228 -0.11 -35.48 -7.17
C LEU A 228 0.33 -36.86 -7.68
N ILE A 229 -0.62 -37.79 -7.83
CA ILE A 229 -0.32 -39.16 -8.31
C ILE A 229 0.32 -39.10 -9.70
N THR A 230 -0.23 -38.28 -10.59
CA THR A 230 0.30 -38.09 -11.95
C THR A 230 1.72 -37.55 -11.92
N ARG A 231 2.00 -36.55 -11.06
CA ARG A 231 3.35 -35.98 -10.88
C ARG A 231 4.34 -37.00 -10.31
N LEU A 232 3.92 -37.84 -9.35
CA LEU A 232 4.78 -38.90 -8.80
C LEU A 232 5.15 -39.95 -9.85
N PHE A 233 4.19 -40.40 -10.66
CA PHE A 233 4.48 -41.31 -11.77
C PHE A 233 5.39 -40.68 -12.82
N ALA A 234 5.20 -39.40 -13.14
CA ALA A 234 6.08 -38.67 -14.05
C ALA A 234 7.52 -38.60 -13.51
N LEU A 235 7.71 -38.36 -12.20
CA LEU A 235 9.03 -38.39 -11.57
C LEU A 235 9.68 -39.78 -11.64
N LEU A 236 8.92 -40.85 -11.36
CA LEU A 236 9.40 -42.22 -11.49
C LEU A 236 9.87 -42.51 -12.92
N GLY A 237 9.00 -42.30 -13.91
CA GLY A 237 9.33 -42.53 -15.32
C GLY A 237 10.49 -41.67 -15.81
N GLY A 238 10.53 -40.38 -15.45
CA GLY A 238 11.58 -39.44 -15.82
C GLY A 238 12.95 -39.83 -15.26
N THR A 239 13.02 -40.30 -14.01
CA THR A 239 14.29 -40.75 -13.41
C THR A 239 14.83 -42.02 -14.06
N PHE A 240 13.98 -43.00 -14.37
CA PHE A 240 14.40 -44.20 -15.09
C PHE A 240 14.88 -43.90 -16.51
N ALA A 241 14.17 -43.04 -17.25
CA ALA A 241 14.57 -42.62 -18.60
C ALA A 241 15.91 -41.86 -18.58
N ALA A 242 16.10 -40.94 -17.63
CA ALA A 242 17.34 -40.18 -17.50
C ALA A 242 18.53 -41.09 -17.13
N ALA A 243 18.34 -42.05 -16.21
CA ALA A 243 19.39 -43.01 -15.87
C ALA A 243 19.79 -43.88 -17.07
N GLY A 244 18.81 -44.38 -17.85
CA GLY A 244 19.08 -45.17 -19.06
C GLY A 244 19.81 -44.39 -20.15
N LEU A 245 19.48 -43.11 -20.34
CA LEU A 245 20.20 -42.22 -21.26
C LEU A 245 21.65 -41.97 -20.81
N LEU A 246 21.84 -41.69 -19.51
CA LEU A 246 23.18 -41.49 -18.94
C LEU A 246 24.05 -42.74 -19.10
N ASP A 247 23.50 -43.92 -18.78
CA ASP A 247 24.23 -45.18 -18.92
C ASP A 247 24.62 -45.45 -20.38
N SER A 248 23.68 -45.27 -21.32
CA SER A 248 23.96 -45.43 -22.75
C SER A 248 25.03 -44.44 -23.26
N PHE A 249 24.99 -43.19 -22.80
CA PHE A 249 25.97 -42.17 -23.15
C PHE A 249 27.36 -42.50 -22.61
N VAL A 250 27.46 -42.91 -21.35
CA VAL A 250 28.71 -43.32 -20.71
C VAL A 250 29.29 -44.56 -21.40
N TYR A 251 28.45 -45.57 -21.69
CA TYR A 251 28.86 -46.78 -22.39
C TYR A 251 29.42 -46.48 -23.78
N HIS A 252 28.73 -45.67 -24.59
CA HIS A 252 29.22 -45.28 -25.92
C HIS A 252 30.51 -44.45 -25.85
N SER A 253 30.62 -43.53 -24.89
CA SER A 253 31.80 -42.70 -24.71
C SER A 253 33.03 -43.52 -24.29
N MET A 254 32.87 -44.49 -23.40
CA MET A 254 33.94 -45.41 -23.00
C MET A 254 34.34 -46.35 -24.13
N ARG A 255 33.39 -46.83 -24.93
CA ARG A 255 33.67 -47.71 -26.07
C ARG A 255 34.36 -46.95 -27.21
N ALA A 256 34.00 -45.69 -27.46
CA ALA A 256 34.67 -44.83 -28.42
C ALA A 256 36.14 -44.58 -28.04
N LYS A 257 36.43 -44.35 -26.75
CA LYS A 257 37.82 -44.21 -26.25
C LYS A 257 38.66 -45.50 -26.31
N LYS A 258 38.07 -46.66 -26.56
CA LYS A 258 38.78 -47.96 -26.63
C LYS A 258 39.17 -48.34 -28.06
N LEU A 259 38.81 -47.52 -29.06
CA LEU A 259 39.16 -47.71 -30.47
C LEU A 259 40.28 -46.77 -30.95
N ASP A 260 40.83 -45.91 -30.07
CA ASP A 260 42.11 -45.21 -30.23
C ASP A 260 43.20 -45.91 -29.41
#